data_AF-A0A965J8Y8-F1
#
_entry.id   AF-A0A965J8Y8-F1
#
_cell.length_a   1.000
_cell.length_b   1.000
_cell.length_c   1.000
_cell.angle_alpha   90.00
_cell.angle_beta   90.00
_cell.angle_gamma   90.00
#
_symmetry.space_group_name_H-M   'P 1'
#
loop_
_entity.id
_entity.type
_entity.pdbx_description
1 polymer ?
#
loop_
_entity_poly.entity_id
_entity_poly.type
_entity_poly.pdbx_seq_one_letter_code
_entity_poly.pdbx_strand_id
1 'polypeptide(L)'
;MILNNCDTNCSAHTFPVIESSNASAEIEHEASTSRLNEEVLFYLQARGFDKEEAISLVVSGFCKEVMQELPLEFAQEAKKLLMIKLEGSVG
;
A
#
# COMPACT_ATOMS: atom_id res chain seq x y z
N MET A 1 -1.05 4.66 3.89
CA MET A 1 0.11 3.75 4.01
C MET A 1 -0.38 2.42 4.58
N ILE A 2 -0.15 1.30 3.88
CA ILE A 2 -0.40 -0.05 4.44
C ILE A 2 0.88 -0.54 5.12
N LEU A 3 0.75 -0.97 6.37
CA LEU A 3 1.76 -1.74 7.09
C LEU A 3 1.50 -3.24 6.84
N ASN A 4 2.45 -3.91 6.20
CA ASN A 4 2.36 -5.33 5.86
C ASN A 4 2.85 -6.19 7.00
N ASN A 5 1.99 -7.05 7.54
CA ASN A 5 2.29 -8.23 8.37
C ASN A 5 3.54 -8.12 9.25
N CYS A 6 3.73 -6.94 9.84
CA CYS A 6 4.82 -6.69 10.73
C CYS A 6 4.26 -6.94 12.11
N ASP A 7 4.94 -7.83 12.83
CA ASP A 7 4.91 -7.87 14.28
C ASP A 7 5.04 -6.46 14.88
N THR A 8 4.95 -6.36 16.21
CA THR A 8 5.05 -5.13 17.02
C THR A 8 6.27 -4.21 16.76
N ASN A 9 7.10 -4.50 15.76
CA ASN A 9 8.34 -3.84 15.38
C ASN A 9 8.25 -2.91 14.14
N CYS A 10 7.07 -2.65 13.56
CA CYS A 10 6.92 -1.66 12.48
C CYS A 10 6.38 -0.30 12.94
N SER A 11 6.83 0.78 12.30
CA SER A 11 6.25 2.11 12.44
C SER A 11 6.03 2.78 11.09
N ALA A 12 4.91 3.51 10.97
CA ALA A 12 4.57 4.38 9.86
C ALA A 12 4.55 5.82 10.39
N HIS A 13 5.42 6.68 9.88
CA HIS A 13 5.46 8.09 10.27
C HIS A 13 5.08 8.97 9.07
N THR A 14 4.20 9.95 9.31
CA THR A 14 3.77 10.93 8.31
C THR A 14 3.87 12.32 8.93
N PHE A 15 4.64 13.21 8.30
CA PHE A 15 4.90 14.56 8.79
C PHE A 15 4.46 15.58 7.73
N PRO A 16 3.17 15.93 7.67
CA PRO A 16 2.69 16.91 6.71
C PRO A 16 3.13 18.32 7.11
N VAL A 17 3.46 19.14 6.12
CA VAL A 17 3.72 20.57 6.29
C VAL A 17 2.83 21.33 5.32
N ILE A 18 2.09 22.30 5.83
CA ILE A 18 1.23 23.19 5.04
C ILE A 18 1.65 24.62 5.35
N GLU A 19 2.12 25.34 4.33
CA GLU A 19 2.43 26.76 4.41
C GLU A 19 1.60 27.49 3.34
N SER A 20 0.83 28.50 3.76
CA SER A 20 0.02 29.33 2.85
C SER A 20 0.15 30.80 3.20
N SER A 21 0.54 31.59 2.20
CA SER A 21 0.59 33.06 2.28
C SER A 21 -0.61 33.72 1.62
N ASN A 22 -1.66 32.95 1.30
CA ASN A 22 -2.87 33.43 0.64
C ASN A 22 -4.08 33.34 1.59
N ALA A 23 -4.71 34.49 1.84
CA ALA A 23 -5.86 34.63 2.74
C ALA A 23 -7.15 33.96 2.23
N SER A 24 -7.24 33.64 0.94
CA SER A 24 -8.40 32.96 0.34
C SER A 24 -8.12 31.51 -0.05
N ALA A 25 -7.05 30.90 0.48
CA ALA A 25 -6.71 29.52 0.15
C ALA A 25 -7.62 28.53 0.89
N GLU A 26 -8.12 27.53 0.17
CA GLU A 26 -8.75 26.33 0.72
C GLU A 26 -7.77 25.17 0.55
N ILE A 27 -7.40 24.52 1.65
CA ILE A 27 -6.39 23.46 1.67
C ILE A 27 -6.88 22.32 2.56
N GLU A 28 -6.92 21.11 2.01
CA GLU A 28 -7.22 19.88 2.74
C GLU A 28 -6.06 18.90 2.61
N HIS A 29 -5.77 18.18 3.69
CA HIS A 29 -4.78 17.11 3.71
C HIS A 29 -5.36 15.87 4.39
N GLU A 30 -5.26 14.74 3.71
CA GLU A 30 -5.64 13.44 4.26
C GLU A 30 -4.41 12.52 4.34
N ALA A 31 -4.26 11.86 5.48
CA ALA A 31 -3.30 10.79 5.68
C ALA A 31 -3.97 9.65 6.46
N SER A 32 -3.94 8.46 5.86
CA SER A 32 -4.55 7.26 6.43
C SER A 32 -3.49 6.16 6.58
N THR A 33 -3.46 5.52 7.75
CA THR A 33 -2.63 4.34 8.02
C THR A 33 -3.54 3.13 8.17
N SER A 34 -3.18 2.05 7.50
CA SER A 34 -3.91 0.78 7.57
C SER A 34 -2.95 -0.37 7.78
N ARG A 35 -3.45 -1.46 8.36
CA ARG A 35 -2.75 -2.74 8.45
C ARG A 35 -3.38 -3.71 7.48
N LEU A 36 -2.61 -4.72 7.04
CA LEU A 36 -3.21 -5.85 6.34
C LEU A 36 -4.26 -6.51 7.25
N ASN A 37 -5.47 -6.66 6.73
CA ASN A 37 -6.55 -7.31 7.45
C ASN A 37 -6.36 -8.83 7.39
N GLU A 38 -6.12 -9.46 8.53
CA GLU A 38 -5.96 -10.92 8.64
C GLU A 38 -7.20 -11.68 8.16
N GLU A 39 -8.40 -11.15 8.34
CA GLU A 39 -9.63 -11.77 7.85
C GLU A 39 -9.67 -11.80 6.31
N VAL A 40 -9.19 -10.74 5.66
CA VAL A 40 -9.08 -10.67 4.20
C VAL A 40 -8.05 -11.67 3.69
N LEU A 41 -6.90 -11.77 4.37
CA LEU A 41 -5.87 -12.75 4.02
C LEU A 41 -6.38 -14.19 4.21
N PHE A 42 -7.01 -14.48 5.35
CA PHE A 42 -7.60 -15.79 5.63
C PHE A 42 -8.66 -16.17 4.59
N TYR A 43 -9.50 -15.21 4.20
CA TYR A 43 -10.53 -15.41 3.19
C TYR A 43 -9.96 -15.71 1.80
N LEU A 44 -8.88 -15.03 1.41
CA LEU A 44 -8.18 -15.34 0.16
C LEU A 44 -7.50 -16.72 0.24
N GLN A 45 -6.88 -17.04 1.37
CA GLN A 45 -6.29 -18.36 1.59
C GLN A 45 -7.31 -19.50 1.54
N ALA A 46 -8.50 -19.30 2.12
CA ALA A 46 -9.61 -20.24 2.04
C ALA A 46 -10.10 -20.47 0.59
N ARG A 47 -9.77 -19.58 -0.34
CA ARG A 47 -10.03 -19.73 -1.78
C ARG A 47 -8.89 -20.34 -2.59
N GLY A 48 -7.84 -20.78 -1.92
CA GLY A 48 -6.71 -21.46 -2.56
C GLY A 48 -5.59 -20.54 -3.02
N PHE A 49 -5.61 -19.26 -2.66
CA PHE A 49 -4.43 -18.41 -2.80
C PHE A 49 -3.43 -18.74 -1.69
N ASP A 50 -2.15 -18.80 -1.99
CA ASP A 50 -1.16 -18.88 -0.92
C ASP A 50 -1.05 -17.54 -0.16
N LYS A 51 -0.26 -17.53 0.93
CA LYS A 51 -0.10 -16.32 1.77
C LYS A 51 0.51 -15.15 0.98
N GLU A 52 1.48 -15.42 0.13
CA GLU A 52 2.20 -14.38 -0.62
C GLU A 52 1.32 -13.82 -1.74
N GLU A 53 0.60 -14.68 -2.45
CA GLU A 53 -0.41 -14.32 -3.45
C GLU A 53 -1.53 -13.47 -2.83
N ALA A 54 -2.03 -13.85 -1.65
CA ALA A 54 -3.06 -13.08 -0.95
C ALA A 54 -2.57 -11.67 -0.57
N ILE A 55 -1.35 -11.56 -0.03
CA ILE A 55 -0.73 -10.27 0.30
C ILE A 55 -0.51 -9.43 -0.96
N SER A 56 0.04 -10.04 -2.01
CA SER A 56 0.26 -9.45 -3.33
C SER A 56 -1.01 -8.86 -3.92
N LEU A 57 -2.13 -9.58 -3.82
CA LEU A 57 -3.43 -9.12 -4.31
C LEU A 57 -3.92 -7.88 -3.55
N VAL A 58 -3.85 -7.90 -2.22
CA VAL A 58 -4.29 -6.78 -1.36
C VAL A 58 -3.44 -5.54 -1.60
N VAL A 59 -2.11 -5.69 -1.63
CA VAL A 59 -1.18 -4.58 -1.85
C VAL A 59 -1.30 -4.01 -3.27
N SER A 60 -1.50 -4.87 -4.27
CA SER A 60 -1.79 -4.42 -5.64
C SER A 60 -3.07 -3.62 -5.73
N GLY A 61 -4.12 -4.07 -5.04
CA GLY A 61 -5.39 -3.36 -4.97
C GLY A 61 -5.23 -1.96 -4.36
N PHE A 62 -4.45 -1.86 -3.28
CA PHE A 62 -4.15 -0.59 -2.61
C PHE A 62 -3.36 0.38 -3.52
N CYS A 63 -2.35 -0.12 -4.24
CA CYS A 63 -1.54 0.71 -5.13
C CYS A 63 -2.21 0.98 -6.49
N LYS A 64 -3.40 0.44 -6.76
CA LYS A 64 -4.02 0.44 -8.10
C LYS A 64 -4.15 1.83 -8.70
N GLU A 65 -4.67 2.79 -7.94
CA GLU A 65 -4.90 4.16 -8.42
C GLU A 65 -3.57 4.85 -8.75
N VAL A 66 -2.56 4.71 -7.89
CA VAL A 66 -1.20 5.23 -8.12
C VAL A 66 -0.57 4.62 -9.37
N MET A 67 -0.78 3.32 -9.60
CA MET A 67 -0.27 2.63 -10.79
C MET A 67 -0.99 3.05 -12.07
N GLN A 68 -2.24 3.49 -11.99
CA GLN A 68 -3.03 3.96 -13.15
C GLN A 68 -2.57 5.33 -13.64
N GLU A 69 -1.97 6.15 -12.78
CA GLU A 69 -1.39 7.44 -13.14
C GLU A 69 -0.02 7.32 -13.85
N LEU A 70 0.61 6.15 -13.79
CA LEU A 70 1.87 5.89 -14.49
C LEU A 70 1.61 5.52 -15.96
N PRO A 71 2.47 5.96 -16.89
CA PRO A 71 2.43 5.43 -18.25
C PRO A 71 2.58 3.90 -18.23
N LEU A 72 1.87 3.22 -19.14
CA LEU A 72 1.68 1.78 -19.12
C LEU A 72 2.98 0.98 -18.97
N GLU A 73 4.03 1.40 -19.67
CA GLU A 73 5.37 0.80 -19.62
C GLU A 73 6.01 0.86 -18.22
N PHE A 74 5.82 1.95 -17.48
CA PHE A 74 6.33 2.11 -16.12
C PHE A 74 5.43 1.40 -15.10
N ALA A 75 4.11 1.42 -15.30
CA ALA A 75 3.16 0.73 -14.42
C ALA A 75 3.42 -0.78 -14.37
N GLN A 76 3.74 -1.38 -15.53
CA GLN A 76 4.09 -2.80 -15.62
C GLN A 76 5.38 -3.11 -14.85
N GLU A 77 6.38 -2.26 -14.94
CA GLU A 77 7.67 -2.47 -14.26
C GLU A 77 7.56 -2.21 -12.75
N ALA A 78 6.90 -1.13 -12.35
CA ALA A 78 6.65 -0.81 -10.93
C ALA A 78 5.87 -1.93 -10.22
N LYS A 79 4.89 -2.53 -10.90
CA LYS A 79 4.16 -3.69 -10.36
C LYS A 79 5.08 -4.89 -10.13
N LYS A 80 6.01 -5.20 -11.05
CA LYS A 80 6.96 -6.30 -10.87
C LYS A 80 7.91 -6.03 -9.70
N LEU A 81 8.47 -4.82 -9.63
CA LEU A 81 9.36 -4.43 -8.54
C LEU A 81 8.67 -4.50 -7.17
N LEU A 82 7.40 -4.08 -7.12
CA LEU A 82 6.58 -4.20 -5.92
C LEU A 82 6.43 -5.66 -5.47
N MET A 83 6.19 -6.59 -6.40
CA MET A 83 6.08 -8.02 -6.07
C MET A 83 7.37 -8.60 -5.53
N ILE A 84 8.49 -8.33 -6.20
CA ILE A 84 9.81 -8.81 -5.77
C ILE A 84 10.17 -8.28 -4.36
N LYS A 85 9.73 -7.06 -4.02
CA LYS A 85 9.95 -6.50 -2.68
C LYS A 85 9.10 -7.16 -1.60
N LEU A 86 7.93 -7.70 -1.96
CA LEU A 86 7.04 -8.40 -1.04
C LEU A 86 7.49 -9.85 -0.83
N GLU A 87 7.98 -10.49 -1.89
CA GLU A 87 8.61 -11.80 -1.86
C GLU A 87 9.87 -11.76 -0.96
N GLY A 88 9.87 -12.52 0.14
CA GLY A 88 10.99 -12.56 1.09
C GLY A 88 11.04 -11.43 2.15
N SER A 89 10.13 -10.46 2.13
CA SER A 89 9.92 -9.50 3.25
C SER A 89 8.87 -9.99 4.26
N VAL A 90 8.33 -11.19 4.04
CA VAL A 90 7.32 -11.83 4.87
C VAL A 90 7.95 -13.07 5.50
N GLY A 91 8.50 -12.91 6.71
CA GLY A 91 9.15 -13.96 7.48
C GLY A 91 9.52 -13.46 8.86
#